data_AF-A0A532T7V9-F1
#
_entry.id   AF-A0A532T7V9-F1
#
_cell.length_a   1.000
_cell.length_b   1.000
_cell.length_c   1.000
_cell.angle_alpha   90.00
_cell.angle_beta   90.00
_cell.angle_gamma   90.00
#
_symmetry.space_group_name_H-M   'P 1'
#
loop_
_entity.id
_entity.type
_entity.pdbx_description
1 polymer ?
#
loop_
_entity_poly.entity_id
_entity_poly.type
_entity_poly.pdbx_seq_one_letter_code
_entity_poly.pdbx_strand_id
1 'polypeptide(L)'
;MSILLLKAFSAKKLINLIREDLLSLLQTNLDKIGITVLDDGTTWSEFIYRLYEIPPYTRNMVGLFWVPWGPEFGDPSWYINDLLTNRSRAANFAQYNGCQAAIEDGRNPSDVNDNVLLLMEAALTEINSTQRKRMYDRIQELLITKDMPWAWGVVEKLYHAHHINLAGFQQNAFKKLDFYSCTWEEPDYTIQISHPPDITYVQGDFQVIPIEWYITATNLSNSHYSIFRNTTFLTSGQWSPGIPVRCNLNHNATVGTYVYRIEAHNENEIAEDIVMVTVTTTAGSVVFGYPTIVLIGISVVCLLFIYQRLRKKLKLS
;
A
#
# COMPACT_ATOMS: atom_id res chain seq x y z
N MET A 1 -6.76 46.51 -22.23
CA MET A 1 -6.86 46.69 -20.77
C MET A 1 -5.83 45.78 -20.13
N SER A 2 -4.94 46.29 -19.27
CA SER A 2 -3.86 45.49 -18.67
C SER A 2 -4.21 45.17 -17.22
N ILE A 3 -4.14 43.89 -16.82
CA ILE A 3 -4.41 43.43 -15.45
C ILE A 3 -3.19 42.66 -14.91
N LEU A 4 -2.80 42.94 -13.67
CA LEU A 4 -1.66 42.33 -12.99
C LEU A 4 -2.10 41.07 -12.23
N LEU A 5 -1.39 39.94 -12.39
CA LEU A 5 -1.61 38.70 -11.63
C LEU A 5 -0.57 38.57 -10.50
N LEU A 6 -1.02 38.38 -9.26
CA LEU A 6 -0.13 38.14 -8.12
C LEU A 6 0.04 36.65 -7.79
N LYS A 7 1.29 36.24 -7.55
CA LYS A 7 1.69 34.87 -7.20
C LYS A 7 2.21 34.77 -5.78
N ALA A 8 1.94 33.65 -5.12
CA ALA A 8 2.34 33.40 -3.75
C ALA A 8 2.55 31.88 -3.52
N PHE A 9 3.68 31.52 -2.90
CA PHE A 9 4.13 30.14 -2.70
C PHE A 9 3.62 29.48 -1.41
N SER A 10 3.21 28.21 -1.50
CA SER A 10 2.94 27.31 -0.35
C SER A 10 3.38 25.88 -0.69
N ALA A 11 3.77 25.07 0.30
CA ALA A 11 4.56 23.84 0.15
C ALA A 11 3.82 22.59 -0.41
N LYS A 12 2.87 22.72 -1.36
CA LYS A 12 2.16 21.57 -1.97
C LYS A 12 2.40 21.46 -3.48
N LYS A 13 3.10 20.39 -3.89
CA LYS A 13 3.67 20.18 -5.24
C LYS A 13 2.65 20.18 -6.40
N LEU A 14 1.45 19.61 -6.24
CA LEU A 14 0.48 19.53 -7.34
C LEU A 14 -0.30 20.85 -7.58
N ILE A 15 -0.60 21.59 -6.51
CA ILE A 15 -1.28 22.89 -6.61
C ILE A 15 -0.31 23.96 -7.11
N ASN A 16 0.96 23.89 -6.75
CA ASN A 16 1.96 24.80 -7.30
C ASN A 16 2.10 24.63 -8.81
N LEU A 17 2.07 23.40 -9.33
CA LEU A 17 2.08 23.18 -10.78
C LEU A 17 0.88 23.84 -11.48
N ILE A 18 -0.34 23.69 -10.93
CA ILE A 18 -1.52 24.38 -11.46
C ILE A 18 -1.36 25.90 -11.39
N ARG A 19 -0.83 26.45 -10.29
CA ARG A 19 -0.61 27.90 -10.13
C ARG A 19 0.49 28.44 -11.05
N GLU A 20 1.54 27.67 -11.27
CA GLU A 20 2.65 27.98 -12.17
C GLU A 20 2.14 28.05 -13.62
N ASP A 21 1.30 27.11 -14.02
CA ASP A 21 0.70 27.07 -15.36
C ASP A 21 -0.46 28.06 -15.54
N LEU A 22 -1.12 28.49 -14.45
CA LEU A 22 -2.29 29.36 -14.52
C LEU A 22 -1.97 30.71 -15.15
N LEU A 23 -0.80 31.30 -14.86
CA LEU A 23 -0.42 32.57 -15.48
C LEU A 23 -0.38 32.43 -17.01
N SER A 24 0.32 31.41 -17.51
CA SER A 24 0.47 31.16 -18.94
C SER A 24 -0.89 30.93 -19.61
N LEU A 25 -1.76 30.16 -18.94
CA LEU A 25 -3.11 29.90 -19.39
C LEU A 25 -3.97 31.16 -19.42
N LEU A 26 -3.87 32.03 -18.41
CA LEU A 26 -4.58 33.31 -18.35
C LEU A 26 -4.07 34.27 -19.41
N GLN A 27 -2.75 34.42 -19.56
CA GLN A 27 -2.14 35.24 -20.61
C GLN A 27 -2.62 34.81 -22.00
N THR A 28 -2.57 33.50 -22.28
CA THR A 28 -2.95 32.96 -23.58
C THR A 28 -4.44 33.13 -23.89
N ASN A 29 -5.32 32.91 -22.91
CA ASN A 29 -6.76 32.91 -23.16
C ASN A 29 -7.40 34.29 -23.05
N LEU A 30 -6.95 35.13 -22.12
CA LEU A 30 -7.48 36.48 -21.95
C LEU A 30 -6.99 37.42 -23.06
N ASP A 31 -5.81 37.18 -23.65
CA ASP A 31 -5.32 37.95 -24.79
C ASP A 31 -6.23 37.78 -26.04
N LYS A 32 -6.83 36.59 -26.21
CA LYS A 32 -7.80 36.32 -27.30
C LYS A 32 -9.04 37.20 -27.24
N ILE A 33 -9.36 37.77 -26.09
CA ILE A 33 -10.47 38.71 -25.89
C ILE A 33 -9.99 40.14 -25.59
N GLY A 34 -8.71 40.45 -25.85
CA GLY A 34 -8.15 41.79 -25.73
C GLY A 34 -7.75 42.20 -24.31
N ILE A 35 -7.59 41.23 -23.40
CA ILE A 35 -7.15 41.46 -22.02
C ILE A 35 -5.71 40.98 -21.87
N THR A 36 -4.79 41.92 -21.65
CA THR A 36 -3.38 41.62 -21.42
C THR A 36 -3.13 41.33 -19.95
N VAL A 37 -2.60 40.15 -19.64
CA VAL A 37 -2.24 39.76 -18.27
C VAL A 37 -0.74 39.90 -18.05
N LEU A 38 -0.34 40.64 -17.03
CA LEU A 38 1.06 40.88 -16.66
C LEU A 38 1.39 40.12 -15.36
N ASP A 39 2.59 39.55 -15.26
CA ASP A 39 3.09 38.95 -14.01
C ASP A 39 3.61 40.06 -13.09
N ASP A 40 3.01 40.22 -11.91
CA ASP A 40 3.42 41.17 -10.87
C ASP A 40 4.07 40.44 -9.68
N GLY A 41 4.75 39.33 -9.97
CA GLY A 41 5.29 38.37 -9.01
C GLY A 41 5.73 38.97 -7.67
N THR A 42 5.30 38.35 -6.57
CA THR A 42 5.57 38.82 -5.21
C THR A 42 5.93 37.66 -4.29
N THR A 43 6.22 37.95 -3.01
CA THR A 43 6.38 36.94 -1.97
C THR A 43 5.03 36.52 -1.38
N TRP A 44 4.95 35.32 -0.78
CA TRP A 44 3.71 34.88 -0.12
C TRP A 44 3.27 35.85 0.99
N SER A 45 4.22 36.32 1.79
CA SER A 45 3.93 37.27 2.88
C SER A 45 3.36 38.58 2.35
N GLU A 46 3.97 39.16 1.31
CA GLU A 46 3.50 40.40 0.71
C GLU A 46 2.12 40.25 0.06
N PHE A 47 1.87 39.15 -0.67
CA PHE A 47 0.55 38.85 -1.21
C PHE A 47 -0.52 38.82 -0.12
N ILE A 48 -0.26 38.10 0.98
CA ILE A 48 -1.16 38.02 2.12
C ILE A 48 -1.34 39.40 2.76
N TYR A 49 -0.28 40.21 2.89
CA TYR A 49 -0.39 41.56 3.43
C TYR A 49 -1.22 42.49 2.56
N ARG A 50 -1.12 42.39 1.22
CA ARG A 50 -2.00 43.10 0.28
C ARG A 50 -3.46 42.66 0.45
N LEU A 51 -3.73 41.35 0.51
CA LEU A 51 -5.10 40.83 0.69
C LEU A 51 -5.74 41.27 2.01
N TYR A 52 -4.99 41.25 3.12
CA TYR A 52 -5.47 41.65 4.45
C TYR A 52 -5.29 43.14 4.78
N GLU A 53 -4.79 43.93 3.83
CA GLU A 53 -4.58 45.38 3.96
C GLU A 53 -3.71 45.74 5.18
N ILE A 54 -2.65 44.95 5.40
CA ILE A 54 -1.67 45.20 6.45
C ILE A 54 -0.76 46.35 6.00
N PRO A 55 -0.70 47.49 6.70
CA PRO A 55 0.07 48.65 6.24
C PRO A 55 1.54 48.31 5.95
N PRO A 56 2.13 48.85 4.85
CA PRO A 56 1.57 49.84 3.92
C PRO A 56 0.77 49.24 2.74
N TYR A 57 0.50 47.94 2.76
CA TYR A 57 -0.11 47.24 1.64
C TYR A 57 -1.63 47.44 1.60
N THR A 58 -2.18 47.49 0.39
CA THR A 58 -3.63 47.61 0.15
C THR A 58 -4.09 46.54 -0.84
N ARG A 59 -5.37 46.17 -0.77
CA ARG A 59 -5.92 45.15 -1.67
C ARG A 59 -5.98 45.60 -3.13
N ASN A 60 -6.04 46.92 -3.35
CA ASN A 60 -5.95 47.53 -4.68
C ASN A 60 -4.59 47.32 -5.36
N MET A 61 -3.58 46.82 -4.64
CA MET A 61 -2.30 46.38 -5.21
C MET A 61 -2.38 44.96 -5.79
N VAL A 62 -3.56 44.35 -5.84
CA VAL A 62 -3.80 43.01 -6.39
C VAL A 62 -4.83 43.14 -7.52
N GLY A 63 -4.49 42.66 -8.72
CA GLY A 63 -5.41 42.59 -9.85
C GLY A 63 -6.12 41.23 -9.88
N LEU A 64 -5.69 40.35 -10.78
CA LEU A 64 -6.08 38.94 -10.75
C LEU A 64 -5.26 38.23 -9.68
N PHE A 65 -5.86 37.23 -9.03
CA PHE A 65 -5.15 36.38 -8.07
C PHE A 65 -5.84 35.03 -7.91
N TRP A 66 -5.12 34.08 -7.33
CA TRP A 66 -5.63 32.76 -6.99
C TRP A 66 -5.36 32.47 -5.51
N VAL A 67 -6.42 32.28 -4.74
CA VAL A 67 -6.34 31.96 -3.31
C VAL A 67 -7.06 30.65 -3.02
N PRO A 68 -6.46 29.72 -2.26
CA PRO A 68 -7.18 28.56 -1.79
C PRO A 68 -8.10 28.98 -0.62
N TRP A 69 -9.28 28.37 -0.54
CA TRP A 69 -10.15 28.51 0.62
C TRP A 69 -10.72 27.15 0.99
N GLY A 70 -10.86 26.88 2.29
CA GLY A 70 -11.39 25.63 2.79
C GLY A 70 -12.09 25.85 4.13
N PRO A 71 -13.21 25.16 4.39
CA PRO A 71 -14.00 25.42 5.58
C PRO A 71 -13.31 24.95 6.87
N GLU A 72 -13.40 25.73 7.95
CA GLU A 72 -13.00 25.27 9.29
C GLU A 72 -14.11 24.51 10.02
N PHE A 73 -15.37 24.76 9.66
CA PHE A 73 -16.54 24.11 10.25
C PHE A 73 -17.43 23.48 9.17
N GLY A 74 -18.20 22.46 9.56
CA GLY A 74 -18.99 21.63 8.65
C GLY A 74 -20.30 22.26 8.18
N ASP A 75 -20.34 23.58 8.01
CA ASP A 75 -21.52 24.33 7.55
C ASP A 75 -21.16 25.25 6.37
N PRO A 76 -22.00 25.33 5.32
CA PRO A 76 -21.75 26.21 4.17
C PRO A 76 -21.59 27.69 4.53
N SER A 77 -22.22 28.17 5.60
CA SER A 77 -22.09 29.56 6.05
C SER A 77 -20.65 29.93 6.33
N TRP A 78 -19.83 29.01 6.84
CA TRP A 78 -18.44 29.33 7.15
C TRP A 78 -17.63 29.60 5.88
N TYR A 79 -17.95 28.91 4.77
CA TYR A 79 -17.30 29.16 3.49
C TYR A 79 -17.82 30.45 2.83
N ILE A 80 -19.15 30.55 2.72
CA ILE A 80 -19.82 31.62 1.99
C ILE A 80 -19.68 32.96 2.73
N ASN A 81 -19.93 32.98 4.04
CA ASN A 81 -19.96 34.23 4.79
C ASN A 81 -18.57 34.86 4.88
N ASP A 82 -17.52 34.06 5.08
CA ASP A 82 -16.16 34.60 5.15
C ASP A 82 -15.71 35.22 3.82
N LEU A 83 -16.12 34.66 2.69
CA LEU A 83 -15.68 35.13 1.38
C LEU A 83 -16.54 36.24 0.79
N LEU A 84 -17.78 36.40 1.24
CA LEU A 84 -18.79 37.18 0.52
C LEU A 84 -19.53 38.21 1.40
N THR A 85 -19.34 38.22 2.72
CA THR A 85 -19.95 39.27 3.54
C THR A 85 -19.17 40.59 3.42
N ASN A 86 -19.90 41.69 3.37
CA ASN A 86 -19.36 43.04 3.53
C ASN A 86 -19.75 43.68 4.88
N ARG A 87 -20.40 42.93 5.79
CA ARG A 87 -20.87 43.44 7.08
C ARG A 87 -19.91 43.23 8.25
N SER A 88 -18.99 42.29 8.14
CA SER A 88 -17.98 42.00 9.17
C SER A 88 -16.59 41.95 8.54
N ARG A 89 -15.55 42.02 9.38
CA ARG A 89 -14.16 41.80 8.93
C ARG A 89 -14.01 40.33 8.56
N ALA A 90 -14.11 40.05 7.28
CA ALA A 90 -14.09 38.72 6.69
C ALA A 90 -13.02 38.63 5.58
N ALA A 91 -12.73 37.43 5.08
CA ALA A 91 -11.82 37.19 3.96
C ALA A 91 -12.46 37.52 2.58
N ASN A 92 -13.25 38.59 2.53
CA ASN A 92 -13.90 39.07 1.33
C ASN A 92 -12.91 39.82 0.41
N PHE A 93 -11.97 39.05 -0.13
CA PHE A 93 -10.90 39.58 -0.98
C PHE A 93 -11.40 40.05 -2.35
N ALA A 94 -12.54 39.56 -2.83
CA ALA A 94 -13.17 40.07 -4.03
C ALA A 94 -13.87 41.44 -3.82
N GLN A 95 -13.88 41.97 -2.59
CA GLN A 95 -14.61 43.19 -2.21
C GLN A 95 -16.10 43.12 -2.59
N TYR A 96 -16.66 41.91 -2.55
CA TYR A 96 -18.02 41.62 -2.97
C TYR A 96 -19.04 42.29 -2.05
N ASN A 97 -20.10 42.83 -2.62
CA ASN A 97 -21.22 43.43 -1.89
C ASN A 97 -22.53 43.00 -2.55
N GLY A 98 -23.27 42.09 -1.91
CA GLY A 98 -24.49 41.52 -2.48
C GLY A 98 -25.59 42.54 -2.77
N CYS A 99 -25.73 43.60 -1.98
CA CYS A 99 -26.69 44.66 -2.28
C CYS A 99 -26.28 45.47 -3.51
N GLN A 100 -24.98 45.78 -3.64
CA GLN A 100 -24.47 46.50 -4.80
C GLN A 100 -24.59 45.65 -6.08
N ALA A 101 -24.24 44.36 -6.00
CA ALA A 101 -24.37 43.43 -7.12
C ALA A 101 -25.84 43.25 -7.57
N ALA A 102 -26.79 43.26 -6.64
CA ALA A 102 -28.22 43.27 -6.97
C ALA A 102 -28.62 44.54 -7.74
N ILE A 103 -28.16 45.72 -7.30
CA ILE A 103 -28.44 46.99 -7.98
C ILE A 103 -27.84 47.00 -9.39
N GLU A 104 -26.60 46.51 -9.55
CA GLU A 104 -25.89 46.48 -10.83
C GLU A 104 -26.54 45.53 -11.86
N ASP A 105 -27.13 44.42 -11.41
CA ASP A 105 -27.92 43.51 -12.25
C ASP A 105 -29.38 43.98 -12.46
N GLY A 106 -29.78 45.11 -11.88
CA GLY A 106 -31.15 45.64 -11.97
C GLY A 106 -32.19 44.91 -11.12
N ARG A 107 -31.74 44.13 -10.12
CA ARG A 107 -32.59 43.45 -9.13
C ARG A 107 -32.96 44.37 -7.97
N ASN A 108 -34.01 44.01 -7.25
CA ASN A 108 -34.38 44.70 -6.01
C ASN A 108 -33.38 44.33 -4.89
N PRO A 109 -32.56 45.27 -4.37
CA PRO A 109 -31.59 44.95 -3.32
C PRO A 109 -32.22 44.56 -1.99
N SER A 110 -33.53 44.78 -1.80
CA SER A 110 -34.28 44.38 -0.62
C SER A 110 -35.01 43.03 -0.75
N ASP A 111 -34.98 42.38 -1.92
CA ASP A 111 -35.57 41.05 -2.06
C ASP A 111 -34.63 40.00 -1.46
N VAL A 112 -35.08 39.35 -0.39
CA VAL A 112 -34.33 38.32 0.30
C VAL A 112 -34.03 37.14 -0.63
N ASN A 113 -34.89 36.77 -1.57
CA ASN A 113 -34.65 35.62 -2.44
C ASN A 113 -33.72 35.92 -3.62
N ASP A 114 -33.36 37.18 -3.81
CA ASP A 114 -32.61 37.66 -4.97
C ASP A 114 -31.40 38.51 -4.58
N ASN A 115 -30.95 38.37 -3.32
CA ASN A 115 -29.77 39.04 -2.79
C ASN A 115 -28.96 38.07 -1.92
N VAL A 116 -27.72 37.80 -2.32
CA VAL A 116 -26.82 36.86 -1.63
C VAL A 116 -26.59 37.24 -0.17
N LEU A 117 -26.40 38.52 0.15
CA LEU A 117 -26.15 38.97 1.52
C LEU A 117 -27.38 38.71 2.41
N LEU A 118 -28.59 39.01 1.91
CA LEU A 118 -29.82 38.77 2.66
C LEU A 118 -30.12 37.28 2.82
N LEU A 119 -29.84 36.46 1.81
CA LEU A 119 -29.93 35.00 1.92
C LEU A 119 -28.95 34.44 2.96
N MET A 120 -27.72 34.94 2.98
CA MET A 120 -26.71 34.53 3.97
C MET A 120 -27.19 34.82 5.40
N GLU A 121 -27.79 35.99 5.63
CA GLU A 121 -28.35 36.38 6.91
C GLU A 121 -29.58 35.55 7.31
N ALA A 122 -30.48 35.29 6.36
CA ALA A 122 -31.63 34.45 6.58
C ALA A 122 -31.22 33.00 6.90
N ALA A 123 -30.24 32.46 6.17
CA ALA A 123 -29.75 31.09 6.36
C ALA A 123 -29.11 30.87 7.75
N LEU A 124 -28.48 31.90 8.33
CA LEU A 124 -27.89 31.82 9.67
C LEU A 124 -28.93 31.63 10.79
N THR A 125 -30.17 32.09 10.58
CA THR A 125 -31.24 32.00 11.59
C THR A 125 -32.27 30.90 11.27
N GLU A 126 -32.19 30.29 10.09
CA GLU A 126 -33.07 29.20 9.67
C GLU A 126 -32.71 27.88 10.37
N ILE A 127 -33.69 27.34 11.12
CA ILE A 127 -33.57 26.09 11.88
C ILE A 127 -33.96 24.86 11.05
N ASN A 128 -34.78 25.03 10.01
CA ASN A 128 -35.17 23.96 9.11
C ASN A 128 -34.06 23.70 8.09
N SER A 129 -33.39 22.55 8.21
CA SER A 129 -32.26 22.18 7.35
C SER A 129 -32.62 22.11 5.85
N THR A 130 -33.86 21.75 5.50
CA THR A 130 -34.31 21.69 4.11
C THR A 130 -34.47 23.10 3.53
N GLN A 131 -35.04 24.01 4.30
CA GLN A 131 -35.18 25.42 3.89
C GLN A 131 -33.81 26.11 3.82
N ARG A 132 -32.95 25.90 4.82
CA ARG A 132 -31.58 26.43 4.81
C ARG A 132 -30.78 25.93 3.61
N LYS A 133 -30.92 24.65 3.25
CA LYS A 133 -30.32 24.11 2.03
C LYS A 133 -30.82 24.84 0.77
N ARG A 134 -32.13 25.08 0.62
CA ARG A 134 -32.68 25.82 -0.52
C ARG A 134 -32.11 27.24 -0.62
N MET A 135 -31.91 27.90 0.51
CA MET A 135 -31.26 29.22 0.55
C MET A 135 -29.81 29.14 0.06
N TYR A 136 -29.02 28.15 0.49
CA TYR A 136 -27.67 27.93 -0.02
C TYR A 136 -27.61 27.53 -1.49
N ASP A 137 -28.59 26.76 -1.98
CA ASP A 137 -28.71 26.44 -3.41
C ASP A 137 -28.98 27.72 -4.22
N ARG A 138 -29.85 28.62 -3.72
CA ARG A 138 -30.13 29.92 -4.35
C ARG A 138 -28.94 30.86 -4.31
N ILE A 139 -28.20 30.90 -3.20
CA ILE A 139 -26.94 31.68 -3.11
C ILE A 139 -25.96 31.23 -4.18
N GLN A 140 -25.76 29.91 -4.33
CA GLN A 140 -24.87 29.38 -5.36
C GLN A 140 -25.35 29.82 -6.74
N GLU A 141 -26.64 29.64 -7.07
CA GLU A 141 -27.20 30.07 -8.35
C GLU A 141 -26.92 31.56 -8.66
N LEU A 142 -27.15 32.47 -7.71
CA LEU A 142 -26.87 33.89 -7.89
C LEU A 142 -25.38 34.15 -8.14
N LEU A 143 -24.49 33.50 -7.38
CA LEU A 143 -23.05 33.68 -7.50
C LEU A 143 -22.48 33.24 -8.86
N ILE A 144 -23.07 32.21 -9.50
CA ILE A 144 -22.62 31.75 -10.83
C ILE A 144 -23.35 32.39 -12.00
N THR A 145 -24.62 32.79 -11.84
CA THR A 145 -25.43 33.27 -12.97
C THR A 145 -25.57 34.78 -13.02
N LYS A 146 -25.41 35.48 -11.89
CA LYS A 146 -25.66 36.92 -11.75
C LYS A 146 -24.43 37.68 -11.28
N ASP A 147 -23.95 37.35 -10.08
CA ASP A 147 -22.99 38.19 -9.36
C ASP A 147 -21.54 37.95 -9.82
N MET A 148 -21.20 36.69 -10.10
CA MET A 148 -19.89 36.25 -10.58
C MET A 148 -18.65 36.90 -9.90
N PRO A 149 -18.61 37.02 -8.54
CA PRO A 149 -17.50 37.68 -7.85
C PRO A 149 -16.19 36.89 -7.93
N TRP A 150 -16.27 35.59 -8.24
CA TRP A 150 -15.14 34.67 -8.33
C TRP A 150 -15.24 33.81 -9.59
N ALA A 151 -14.09 33.56 -10.22
CA ALA A 151 -13.94 32.44 -11.14
C ALA A 151 -13.57 31.19 -10.32
N TRP A 152 -14.55 30.31 -10.11
CA TRP A 152 -14.37 29.12 -9.29
C TRP A 152 -13.40 28.12 -9.94
N GLY A 153 -12.40 27.72 -9.16
CA GLY A 153 -11.30 26.86 -9.60
C GLY A 153 -11.53 25.37 -9.36
N VAL A 154 -10.47 24.70 -8.89
CA VAL A 154 -10.47 23.26 -8.61
C VAL A 154 -10.61 22.97 -7.12
N VAL A 155 -11.30 21.88 -6.78
CA VAL A 155 -11.33 21.31 -5.42
C VAL A 155 -10.21 20.28 -5.28
N GLU A 156 -9.35 20.44 -4.27
CA GLU A 156 -8.21 19.55 -4.02
C GLU A 156 -8.69 18.14 -3.66
N LYS A 157 -8.10 17.11 -4.29
CA LYS A 157 -8.13 15.75 -3.78
C LYS A 157 -6.90 15.52 -2.93
N LEU A 158 -7.10 15.31 -1.63
CA LEU A 158 -6.04 14.99 -0.70
C LEU A 158 -5.74 13.49 -0.75
N TYR A 159 -4.49 13.17 -1.07
CA TYR A 159 -3.96 11.81 -0.98
C TYR A 159 -3.07 11.72 0.25
N HIS A 160 -3.22 10.62 0.99
CA HIS A 160 -2.33 10.30 2.09
C HIS A 160 -1.78 8.90 1.90
N ALA A 161 -0.53 8.72 2.27
CA ALA A 161 0.09 7.42 2.43
C ALA A 161 0.27 7.17 3.92
N HIS A 162 0.05 5.94 4.35
CA HIS A 162 0.37 5.49 5.70
C HIS A 162 1.12 4.16 5.63
N HIS A 163 1.80 3.82 6.71
CA HIS A 163 2.48 2.55 6.84
C HIS A 163 1.45 1.41 6.93
N ILE A 164 1.75 0.25 6.36
CA ILE A 164 0.83 -0.91 6.36
C ILE A 164 0.48 -1.39 7.78
N ASN A 165 1.42 -1.26 8.72
CA ASN A 165 1.22 -1.61 10.14
C ASN A 165 0.57 -0.48 10.97
N LEU A 166 0.19 0.65 10.36
CA LEU A 166 -0.54 1.71 11.05
C LEU A 166 -2.04 1.43 10.92
N ALA A 167 -2.59 0.74 11.92
CA ALA A 167 -4.01 0.48 12.02
C ALA A 167 -4.78 1.72 12.49
N GLY A 168 -6.08 1.76 12.19
CA GLY A 168 -6.96 2.87 12.59
C GLY A 168 -6.72 4.18 11.83
N PHE A 169 -5.87 4.17 10.79
CA PHE A 169 -5.63 5.33 9.95
C PHE A 169 -6.90 5.75 9.18
N GLN A 170 -7.36 6.97 9.43
CA GLN A 170 -8.54 7.51 8.76
C GLN A 170 -8.47 9.03 8.59
N GLN A 171 -9.32 9.52 7.68
CA GLN A 171 -9.59 10.95 7.52
C GLN A 171 -10.86 11.32 8.29
N ASN A 172 -10.86 12.50 8.92
CA ASN A 172 -12.09 13.06 9.47
C ASN A 172 -13.00 13.68 8.38
N ALA A 173 -14.16 14.23 8.77
CA ALA A 173 -15.12 14.85 7.86
C ALA A 173 -14.54 16.00 7.01
N PHE A 174 -13.46 16.65 7.48
CA PHE A 174 -12.73 17.70 6.76
C PHE A 174 -11.57 17.18 5.92
N LYS A 175 -11.47 15.86 5.72
CA LYS A 175 -10.35 15.21 5.03
C LYS A 175 -8.98 15.50 5.67
N LYS A 176 -8.96 15.89 6.94
CA LYS A 176 -7.74 16.01 7.75
C LYS A 176 -7.42 14.65 8.36
N LEU A 177 -6.13 14.39 8.56
CA LEU A 177 -5.66 13.17 9.18
C LEU A 177 -6.10 13.11 10.64
N ASP A 178 -6.72 11.99 11.02
CA ASP A 178 -7.01 11.67 12.41
C ASP A 178 -6.02 10.61 12.90
N PHE A 179 -5.12 11.05 13.78
CA PHE A 179 -4.11 10.18 14.38
C PHE A 179 -4.54 9.61 15.74
N TYR A 180 -5.63 10.10 16.33
CA TYR A 180 -5.99 9.71 17.70
C TYR A 180 -6.42 8.25 17.77
N SER A 181 -7.07 7.75 16.72
CA SER A 181 -7.46 6.34 16.58
C SER A 181 -6.35 5.43 16.05
N CYS A 182 -5.18 5.98 15.71
CA CYS A 182 -4.11 5.19 15.12
C CYS A 182 -3.39 4.36 16.18
N THR A 183 -3.13 3.10 15.87
CA THR A 183 -2.29 2.20 16.66
C THR A 183 -1.27 1.54 15.77
N TRP A 184 -0.10 1.24 16.32
CA TRP A 184 0.88 0.39 15.65
C TRP A 184 0.52 -1.06 15.92
N GLU A 185 0.27 -1.82 14.86
CA GLU A 185 0.24 -3.28 14.95
C GLU A 185 1.70 -3.75 14.99
N GLU A 186 2.07 -4.41 16.08
CA GLU A 186 3.34 -5.14 16.11
C GLU A 186 3.28 -6.23 15.02
N PRO A 187 4.28 -6.32 14.14
CA PRO A 187 4.36 -7.43 13.19
C PRO A 187 4.26 -8.76 13.95
N ASP A 188 3.46 -9.70 13.44
CA ASP A 188 3.50 -11.08 13.93
C ASP A 188 4.88 -11.65 13.58
N TYR A 189 5.79 -11.63 14.55
CA TYR A 189 7.15 -12.14 14.43
C TYR A 189 7.10 -13.66 14.63
N THR A 190 6.76 -14.41 13.58
CA THR A 190 6.78 -15.88 13.61
C THR A 190 7.72 -16.46 12.56
N ILE A 191 8.75 -17.19 13.02
CA ILE A 191 9.59 -18.06 12.21
C ILE A 191 8.78 -19.33 11.93
N GLN A 192 8.74 -19.72 10.66
CA GLN A 192 8.14 -20.96 10.21
C GLN A 192 9.20 -21.80 9.49
N ILE A 193 9.27 -23.07 9.84
CA ILE A 193 10.18 -24.05 9.22
C ILE A 193 9.32 -25.11 8.52
N SER A 194 9.63 -25.44 7.27
CA SER A 194 9.01 -26.59 6.60
C SER A 194 9.35 -27.89 7.31
N HIS A 195 8.51 -28.92 7.20
CA HIS A 195 8.79 -30.26 7.71
C HIS A 195 9.12 -31.24 6.56
N PRO A 196 10.41 -31.51 6.26
CA PRO A 196 10.79 -32.48 5.24
C PRO A 196 10.41 -33.91 5.66
N PRO A 197 10.23 -34.85 4.71
CA PRO A 197 9.93 -36.23 5.06
C PRO A 197 11.12 -36.94 5.71
N ASP A 198 10.82 -37.91 6.59
CA ASP A 198 11.80 -38.85 7.12
C ASP A 198 12.52 -39.62 6.01
N ILE A 199 13.81 -39.92 6.21
CA ILE A 199 14.68 -40.53 5.19
C ILE A 199 15.12 -41.93 5.62
N THR A 200 15.06 -42.89 4.72
CA THR A 200 15.68 -44.21 4.91
C THR A 200 16.67 -44.50 3.79
N TYR A 201 17.89 -44.91 4.13
CA TYR A 201 18.90 -45.30 3.13
C TYR A 201 19.77 -46.46 3.60
N VAL A 202 20.53 -47.04 2.68
CA VAL A 202 21.41 -48.18 2.94
C VAL A 202 22.83 -47.70 3.26
N GLN A 203 23.46 -48.33 4.25
CA GLN A 203 24.90 -48.48 4.43
C GLN A 203 25.76 -48.16 3.20
N GLY A 204 26.37 -46.97 3.09
CA GLY A 204 27.30 -46.65 2.00
C GLY A 204 26.65 -46.20 0.69
N ASP A 205 25.35 -45.84 0.71
CA ASP A 205 24.68 -45.25 -0.44
C ASP A 205 25.15 -43.79 -0.67
N PHE A 206 25.91 -43.59 -1.76
CA PHE A 206 26.41 -42.29 -2.18
C PHE A 206 25.36 -41.43 -2.91
N GLN A 207 24.17 -41.97 -3.18
CA GLN A 207 23.08 -41.26 -3.87
C GLN A 207 22.02 -40.70 -2.90
N VAL A 208 22.24 -40.81 -1.58
CA VAL A 208 21.31 -40.27 -0.59
C VAL A 208 21.18 -38.75 -0.72
N ILE A 209 19.94 -38.27 -0.79
CA ILE A 209 19.61 -36.84 -0.95
C ILE A 209 19.73 -36.15 0.43
N PRO A 210 20.26 -34.92 0.51
CA PRO A 210 20.30 -34.15 1.75
C PRO A 210 18.91 -33.80 2.27
N ILE A 211 18.82 -33.51 3.58
CA ILE A 211 17.63 -32.88 4.15
C ILE A 211 17.62 -31.40 3.73
N GLU A 212 16.48 -30.90 3.25
CA GLU A 212 16.30 -29.50 2.86
C GLU A 212 15.16 -28.86 3.68
N TRP A 213 15.49 -27.89 4.54
CA TRP A 213 14.49 -27.08 5.25
C TRP A 213 14.33 -25.72 4.58
N TYR A 214 13.07 -25.28 4.43
CA TYR A 214 12.72 -23.93 4.02
C TYR A 214 12.28 -23.14 5.25
N ILE A 215 12.91 -21.99 5.48
CA ILE A 215 12.61 -21.12 6.61
C ILE A 215 11.99 -19.83 6.07
N THR A 216 10.89 -19.39 6.67
CA THR A 216 10.26 -18.09 6.41
C THR A 216 10.06 -17.34 7.72
N ALA A 217 10.25 -16.02 7.73
CA ALA A 217 9.92 -15.17 8.86
C ALA A 217 9.60 -13.75 8.38
N THR A 218 8.92 -12.99 9.23
CA THR A 218 8.61 -11.57 8.99
C THR A 218 9.76 -10.63 9.40
N ASN A 219 10.61 -11.04 10.36
CA ASN A 219 11.84 -10.34 10.73
C ASN A 219 13.07 -11.17 10.35
N LEU A 220 13.98 -10.54 9.58
CA LEU A 220 15.21 -11.14 9.07
C LEU A 220 16.48 -10.62 9.78
N SER A 221 16.32 -9.81 10.82
CA SER A 221 17.46 -9.34 11.61
C SER A 221 18.10 -10.50 12.37
N ASN A 222 19.41 -10.65 12.23
CA ASN A 222 20.21 -11.72 12.84
C ASN A 222 19.72 -13.16 12.56
N SER A 223 19.21 -13.40 11.35
CA SER A 223 18.70 -14.71 10.91
C SER A 223 19.79 -15.79 10.83
N HIS A 224 19.80 -16.71 11.78
CA HIS A 224 20.75 -17.83 11.81
C HIS A 224 20.09 -19.17 12.13
N TYR A 225 20.72 -20.27 11.73
CA TYR A 225 20.26 -21.63 12.03
C TYR A 225 21.37 -22.46 12.66
N SER A 226 20.99 -23.50 13.40
CA SER A 226 21.86 -24.55 13.91
C SER A 226 21.25 -25.92 13.58
N ILE A 227 22.08 -26.87 13.16
CA ILE A 227 21.66 -28.25 12.88
C ILE A 227 22.39 -29.20 13.82
N PHE A 228 21.64 -30.14 14.37
CA PHE A 228 22.11 -31.18 15.28
C PHE A 228 21.76 -32.56 14.73
N ARG A 229 22.61 -33.54 15.02
CA ARG A 229 22.29 -34.96 14.89
C ARG A 229 22.32 -35.60 16.27
N ASN A 230 21.18 -36.12 16.70
CA ASN A 230 20.89 -36.47 18.07
C ASN A 230 21.18 -35.25 18.97
N THR A 231 22.13 -35.37 19.89
CA THR A 231 22.57 -34.27 20.77
C THR A 231 23.83 -33.56 20.27
N THR A 232 24.41 -33.99 19.15
CA THR A 232 25.68 -33.46 18.64
C THR A 232 25.44 -32.37 17.61
N PHE A 233 26.05 -31.21 17.82
CA PHE A 233 26.06 -30.11 16.84
C PHE A 233 26.78 -30.53 15.56
N LEU A 234 26.18 -30.23 14.41
CA LEU A 234 26.76 -30.47 13.10
C LEU A 234 27.27 -29.18 12.46
N THR A 235 26.40 -28.18 12.31
CA THR A 235 26.73 -26.95 11.58
C THR A 235 25.76 -25.82 11.93
N SER A 236 26.15 -24.59 11.62
CA SER A 236 25.32 -23.39 11.72
C SER A 236 25.62 -22.45 10.57
N GLY A 237 24.70 -21.52 10.32
CA GLY A 237 24.83 -20.54 9.24
C GLY A 237 23.77 -19.46 9.29
N GLN A 238 23.81 -18.56 8.32
CA GLN A 238 22.72 -17.62 8.07
C GLN A 238 21.69 -18.26 7.15
N TRP A 239 20.41 -17.93 7.32
CA TRP A 239 19.35 -18.33 6.39
C TRP A 239 18.69 -17.11 5.76
N SER A 240 18.04 -17.32 4.62
CA SER A 240 17.25 -16.28 3.93
C SER A 240 16.03 -16.93 3.30
N PRO A 241 14.86 -16.25 3.30
CA PRO A 241 13.65 -16.81 2.72
C PRO A 241 13.84 -17.26 1.26
N GLY A 242 13.31 -18.43 0.92
CA GLY A 242 13.37 -19.01 -0.42
C GLY A 242 14.67 -19.77 -0.75
N ILE A 243 15.67 -19.76 0.12
CA ILE A 243 16.89 -20.58 -0.02
C ILE A 243 16.84 -21.73 0.99
N PRO A 244 16.88 -23.00 0.54
CA PRO A 244 16.83 -24.13 1.47
C PRO A 244 18.12 -24.26 2.28
N VAL A 245 17.97 -24.52 3.58
CA VAL A 245 19.05 -24.96 4.46
C VAL A 245 19.27 -26.46 4.23
N ARG A 246 20.48 -26.83 3.81
CA ARG A 246 20.83 -28.20 3.42
C ARG A 246 21.67 -28.91 4.48
N CYS A 247 21.26 -30.10 4.90
CA CYS A 247 22.06 -31.00 5.72
C CYS A 247 22.42 -32.27 4.94
N ASN A 248 23.70 -32.41 4.60
CA ASN A 248 24.22 -33.61 3.97
C ASN A 248 24.26 -34.77 4.97
N LEU A 249 23.76 -35.93 4.55
CA LEU A 249 23.78 -37.15 5.37
C LEU A 249 25.13 -37.86 5.26
N ASN A 250 25.59 -38.45 6.36
CA ASN A 250 26.81 -39.25 6.39
C ASN A 250 26.52 -40.66 5.85
N HIS A 251 26.87 -40.93 4.59
CA HIS A 251 26.69 -42.24 3.94
C HIS A 251 27.33 -43.43 4.69
N ASN A 252 28.35 -43.18 5.52
CA ASN A 252 29.02 -44.20 6.34
C ASN A 252 28.49 -44.29 7.77
N ALA A 253 27.36 -43.65 8.08
CA ALA A 253 26.74 -43.78 9.40
C ALA A 253 26.44 -45.25 9.71
N THR A 254 26.56 -45.62 10.99
CA THR A 254 26.23 -46.96 11.43
C THR A 254 24.73 -47.21 11.30
N VAL A 255 24.36 -48.46 11.11
CA VAL A 255 22.95 -48.90 11.05
C VAL A 255 22.23 -48.47 12.31
N GLY A 256 21.06 -47.84 12.15
CA GLY A 256 20.29 -47.27 13.24
C GLY A 256 19.46 -46.07 12.81
N THR A 257 18.72 -45.50 13.77
CA THR A 257 17.90 -44.31 13.55
C THR A 257 18.53 -43.10 14.23
N TYR A 258 18.60 -41.99 13.50
CA TYR A 258 19.16 -40.72 13.93
C TYR A 258 18.10 -39.64 13.89
N VAL A 259 18.13 -38.74 14.87
CA VAL A 259 17.26 -37.57 14.95
C VAL A 259 18.04 -36.38 14.40
N TYR A 260 17.64 -35.80 13.28
CA TYR A 260 18.21 -34.54 12.80
C TYR A 260 17.29 -33.39 13.22
N ARG A 261 17.81 -32.45 14.00
CA ARG A 261 17.05 -31.28 14.47
C ARG A 261 17.65 -30.03 13.86
N ILE A 262 16.80 -29.16 13.32
CA ILE A 262 17.16 -27.78 12.97
C ILE A 262 16.53 -26.83 13.98
N GLU A 263 17.29 -25.82 14.39
CA GLU A 263 16.84 -24.67 15.17
C GLU A 263 17.07 -23.43 14.30
N ALA A 264 16.01 -22.67 14.02
CA ALA A 264 16.07 -21.41 13.29
C ALA A 264 15.81 -20.25 14.25
N HIS A 265 16.63 -19.22 14.17
CA HIS A 265 16.65 -18.09 15.09
C HIS A 265 16.59 -16.76 14.32
N ASN A 266 15.98 -15.76 14.95
CA ASN A 266 16.17 -14.33 14.66
C ASN A 266 16.45 -13.60 15.99
N GLU A 267 16.44 -12.26 16.01
CA GLU A 267 16.67 -11.50 17.26
C GLU A 267 15.69 -11.80 18.41
N ASN A 268 14.48 -12.27 18.09
CA ASN A 268 13.36 -12.32 19.04
C ASN A 268 12.78 -13.72 19.26
N GLU A 269 13.11 -14.70 18.42
CA GLU A 269 12.38 -15.96 18.34
C GLU A 269 13.27 -17.14 17.92
N ILE A 270 12.85 -18.34 18.33
CA ILE A 270 13.42 -19.63 17.94
C ILE A 270 12.29 -20.56 17.51
N ALA A 271 12.45 -21.21 16.36
CA ALA A 271 11.61 -22.31 15.90
C ALA A 271 12.46 -23.57 15.68
N GLU A 272 11.85 -24.75 15.78
CA GLU A 272 12.54 -26.03 15.60
C GLU A 272 11.75 -27.00 14.70
N ASP A 273 12.48 -27.86 14.01
CA ASP A 273 11.93 -29.00 13.27
C ASP A 273 12.83 -30.23 13.40
N ILE A 274 12.23 -31.43 13.29
CA ILE A 274 12.92 -32.71 13.43
C ILE A 274 12.60 -33.62 12.24
N VAL A 275 13.65 -34.23 11.68
CA VAL A 275 13.56 -35.28 10.65
C VAL A 275 14.25 -36.54 11.16
N MET A 276 13.56 -37.68 11.05
CA MET A 276 14.11 -38.99 11.40
C MET A 276 14.84 -39.59 10.20
N VAL A 277 16.05 -40.11 10.44
CA VAL A 277 16.87 -40.74 9.40
C VAL A 277 17.26 -42.15 9.82
N THR A 278 16.80 -43.15 9.08
CA THR A 278 17.08 -44.58 9.34
C THR A 278 18.09 -45.13 8.35
N VAL A 279 19.19 -45.67 8.87
CA VAL A 279 20.25 -46.32 8.10
C VAL A 279 20.08 -47.84 8.22
N THR A 280 20.00 -48.52 7.09
CA THR A 280 19.78 -49.97 6.99
C THR A 280 20.99 -50.68 6.39
N THR A 281 21.09 -52.01 6.57
CA THR A 281 22.07 -52.83 5.83
C THR A 281 21.45 -53.37 4.55
N THR A 282 22.28 -53.59 3.53
CA THR A 282 21.88 -54.39 2.38
C THR A 282 21.48 -55.78 2.88
N ALA A 283 20.25 -56.21 2.60
CA ALA A 283 19.86 -57.60 2.81
C ALA A 283 20.89 -58.48 2.08
N GLY A 284 21.58 -59.34 2.84
CA GLY A 284 22.68 -60.14 2.30
C GLY A 284 22.25 -60.84 1.01
N SER A 285 23.00 -60.64 -0.06
CA SER A 285 22.80 -61.41 -1.28
C SER A 285 22.88 -62.89 -0.91
N VAL A 286 21.80 -63.63 -1.13
CA VAL A 286 21.80 -65.08 -0.94
C VAL A 286 22.74 -65.66 -2.00
N VAL A 287 23.97 -65.94 -1.61
CA VAL A 287 24.91 -66.70 -2.45
C VAL A 287 24.38 -68.12 -2.46
N PHE A 288 23.69 -68.51 -3.55
CA PHE A 288 23.40 -69.92 -3.81
C PHE A 288 24.75 -70.64 -3.97
N GLY A 289 25.20 -71.30 -2.91
CA GLY A 289 26.43 -72.09 -2.95
C GLY A 289 26.34 -73.18 -4.02
N TYR A 290 27.49 -73.46 -4.65
CA TYR A 290 27.70 -74.51 -5.65
C TYR A 290 26.92 -75.83 -5.47
N PRO A 291 26.67 -76.39 -4.26
CA PRO A 291 25.85 -77.60 -4.14
C PRO A 291 24.42 -77.46 -4.68
N THR A 292 23.80 -76.28 -4.64
CA THR A 292 22.42 -76.08 -5.14
C THR A 292 22.33 -76.08 -6.66
N ILE A 293 23.32 -75.51 -7.35
CA ILE A 293 23.42 -75.55 -8.83
C ILE A 293 23.69 -76.98 -9.31
N VAL A 294 24.52 -77.75 -8.59
CA VAL A 294 24.80 -79.16 -8.92
C VAL A 294 23.54 -80.03 -8.75
N LEU A 295 22.74 -79.81 -7.70
CA LEU A 295 21.49 -80.57 -7.50
C LEU A 295 20.44 -80.28 -8.58
N ILE A 296 20.31 -79.03 -9.04
CA ILE A 296 19.44 -78.67 -10.17
C ILE A 296 19.97 -79.33 -11.47
N GLY A 297 21.28 -79.28 -11.71
CA GLY A 297 21.91 -79.93 -12.86
C GLY A 297 21.70 -81.45 -12.90
N ILE A 298 21.91 -82.14 -11.78
CA ILE A 298 21.67 -83.60 -11.67
C ILE A 298 20.19 -83.92 -11.91
N SER A 299 19.27 -83.11 -11.37
CA SER A 299 17.83 -83.31 -11.55
C SER A 299 17.41 -83.20 -13.03
N VAL A 300 17.94 -82.22 -13.76
CA VAL A 300 17.68 -82.05 -15.20
C VAL A 300 18.26 -83.22 -16.01
N VAL A 301 19.48 -83.68 -15.70
CA VAL A 301 20.10 -84.82 -16.38
C VAL A 301 19.30 -86.11 -16.12
N CYS A 302 18.87 -86.35 -14.88
CA CYS A 302 18.01 -87.48 -14.55
C CYS A 302 16.68 -87.44 -15.32
N LEU A 303 16.03 -86.27 -15.40
CA LEU A 303 14.79 -86.10 -16.17
C LEU A 303 15.01 -86.34 -17.67
N LEU A 304 16.13 -85.88 -18.24
CA LEU A 304 16.47 -86.13 -19.65
C LEU A 304 16.73 -87.62 -19.92
N PHE A 305 17.39 -88.34 -19.01
CA PHE A 305 17.59 -89.78 -19.13
C PHE A 305 16.27 -90.56 -19.03
N ILE A 306 15.39 -90.18 -18.10
CA ILE A 306 14.04 -90.75 -18.00
C ILE A 306 13.26 -90.48 -19.28
N TYR A 307 13.28 -89.26 -19.79
CA TYR A 307 12.62 -88.87 -21.03
C TYR A 307 13.12 -89.67 -22.24
N GLN A 308 14.44 -89.79 -22.44
CA GLN A 308 15.01 -90.57 -23.54
C GLN A 308 14.63 -92.06 -23.45
N ARG A 309 14.60 -92.62 -22.24
CA ARG A 309 14.22 -94.02 -22.02
C ARG A 309 12.73 -94.26 -22.28
N LEU A 310 11.87 -93.32 -21.90
CA LEU A 310 10.44 -93.34 -22.21
C LEU A 310 10.19 -93.18 -23.72
N ARG A 311 10.89 -92.25 -24.40
CA ARG A 311 10.81 -92.05 -25.86
C ARG A 311 11.13 -93.32 -26.64
N LYS A 312 12.20 -94.05 -26.25
CA LYS A 312 12.56 -95.33 -26.89
C LYS A 312 11.51 -96.44 -26.68
N LYS A 313 10.86 -96.50 -25.51
CA LYS A 313 9.82 -97.50 -25.23
C LYS A 313 8.50 -97.23 -25.96
N LEU A 314 8.16 -95.97 -26.21
CA LEU A 314 6.85 -95.59 -26.73
C LEU A 314 6.75 -95.50 -28.27
N LYS A 315 7.83 -95.73 -29.04
CA LYS A 315 7.86 -95.57 -30.51
C LYS A 315 7.13 -94.28 -30.99
N LEU A 316 7.29 -93.19 -30.25
CA LEU A 316 6.83 -91.87 -30.67
C LEU A 316 7.87 -91.31 -31.66
N SER A 317 7.52 -91.28 -32.95
CA SER A 317 8.24 -90.51 -33.97
C SER A 317 8.15 -89.03 -33.67
#